data_AF-A0A0A6UU97-F1
#
_entry.id   AF-A0A0A6UU97-F1
#
_cell.length_a   1.000
_cell.length_b   1.000
_cell.length_c   1.000
_cell.angle_alpha   90.00
_cell.angle_beta   90.00
_cell.angle_gamma   90.00
#
_symmetry.space_group_name_H-M   'P 1'
#
loop_
_entity.id
_entity.type
_entity.pdbx_description
1 polymer ?
#
loop_
_entity_poly.entity_id
_entity_poly.type
_entity_poly.pdbx_seq_one_letter_code
_entity_poly.pdbx_strand_id
1 'polypeptide(L)'
;MVLRLRDDPRWLRAVGNGVGMRGVDGGFALDVPDDEVLRGKLTEVFERHGVVTGTDGFLMLPIPQHVVAGVLVDAIDRVNVGAAFLRDLVRVDG
;
A
#
# COMPACT_ATOMS: atom_id res chain seq x y z
N MET A 1 -13.34 24.71 -19.51
CA MET A 1 -12.28 24.24 -18.60
C MET A 1 -12.19 22.73 -18.75
N VAL A 2 -11.16 22.22 -19.41
CA VAL A 2 -10.97 20.78 -19.64
C VAL A 2 -10.05 20.27 -18.53
N LEU A 3 -10.61 19.51 -17.58
CA LEU A 3 -9.82 18.77 -16.60
C LEU A 3 -9.20 17.58 -17.32
N ARG A 4 -7.90 17.66 -17.64
CA ARG A 4 -7.14 16.46 -18.02
C ARG A 4 -6.85 15.67 -16.75
N LEU A 5 -7.37 14.46 -16.69
CA LEU A 5 -6.94 13.48 -15.69
C LEU A 5 -5.43 13.25 -15.92
N ARG A 6 -4.66 13.28 -14.84
CA ARG A 6 -3.25 12.89 -14.90
C ARG A 6 -3.28 11.37 -15.02
N ASP A 7 -2.91 10.83 -16.18
CA ASP A 7 -3.04 9.39 -16.49
C ASP A 7 -2.17 8.50 -15.60
N ASP A 8 -1.21 9.08 -14.86
CA ASP A 8 -0.40 8.37 -13.88
C ASP A 8 -1.05 8.36 -12.48
N PRO A 9 -1.18 7.19 -11.85
CA PRO A 9 -1.66 7.07 -10.48
C PRO A 9 -0.77 7.87 -9.53
N ARG A 10 -1.38 8.65 -8.64
CA ARG A 10 -0.63 9.41 -7.62
C ARG A 10 -0.18 8.47 -6.51
N TRP A 11 1.12 8.25 -6.44
CA TRP A 11 1.78 7.50 -5.37
C TRP A 11 2.19 8.44 -4.25
N LEU A 12 1.88 8.08 -3.01
CA LEU A 12 2.50 8.65 -1.82
C LEU A 12 3.83 7.93 -1.61
N ARG A 13 4.96 8.64 -1.68
CA ARG A 13 6.30 8.03 -1.54
C ARG A 13 6.96 8.38 -0.21
N ALA A 14 7.49 7.37 0.48
CA ALA A 14 8.35 7.55 1.63
C ALA A 14 9.75 7.98 1.16
N VAL A 15 10.22 9.14 1.59
CA VAL A 15 11.49 9.72 1.09
C VAL A 15 12.71 8.89 1.51
N GLY A 16 12.69 8.29 2.70
CA GLY A 16 13.84 7.56 3.26
C GLY A 16 14.13 6.22 2.59
N ASN A 17 13.13 5.59 1.97
CA ASN A 17 13.26 4.25 1.37
C ASN A 17 12.61 4.12 -0.01
N GLY A 18 12.03 5.19 -0.56
CA GLY A 18 11.45 5.20 -1.91
C GLY A 18 10.16 4.40 -2.09
N VAL A 19 9.69 3.67 -1.06
CA VAL A 19 8.46 2.87 -1.15
C VAL A 19 7.27 3.77 -1.42
N GLY A 20 6.51 3.43 -2.45
CA GLY A 20 5.26 4.08 -2.83
C GLY A 20 4.05 3.33 -2.28
N MET A 21 3.01 4.06 -1.89
CA MET A 21 1.70 3.54 -1.53
C MET A 21 0.59 4.28 -2.29
N ARG A 22 -0.41 3.55 -2.79
CA ARG A 22 -1.65 4.13 -3.35
C ARG A 22 -2.88 3.31 -2.93
N GLY A 23 -4.02 3.98 -2.77
CA GLY A 23 -5.29 3.29 -2.54
C GLY A 23 -5.79 2.58 -3.79
N VAL A 24 -6.30 1.37 -3.60
CA VAL A 24 -7.01 0.55 -4.61
C VAL A 24 -8.27 -0.04 -3.94
N ASP A 25 -9.14 -0.69 -4.71
CA ASP A 25 -10.42 -1.17 -4.19
C ASP A 25 -10.26 -2.09 -2.98
N GLY A 26 -9.38 -3.09 -3.05
CA GLY A 26 -9.15 -4.06 -1.98
C GLY A 26 -8.16 -3.62 -0.88
N GLY A 27 -7.62 -2.40 -0.93
CA GLY A 27 -6.65 -1.92 0.06
C GLY A 27 -5.63 -0.93 -0.49
N PHE A 28 -4.34 -1.21 -0.29
CA PHE A 28 -3.25 -0.35 -0.77
C PHE A 28 -2.26 -1.13 -1.63
N ALA A 29 -2.01 -0.67 -2.85
CA ALA A 29 -0.92 -1.18 -3.67
C ALA A 29 0.39 -0.52 -3.24
N LEU A 30 1.48 -1.30 -3.31
CA LEU A 30 2.83 -0.91 -2.94
C LEU A 30 3.76 -0.93 -4.15
N ASP A 31 4.57 0.11 -4.28
CA ASP A 31 5.66 0.22 -5.25
C ASP A 31 6.98 0.15 -4.47
N VAL A 32 7.73 -0.94 -4.61
CA VAL A 32 8.94 -1.18 -3.83
C VAL A 32 10.16 -1.05 -4.74
N PRO A 33 11.17 -0.23 -4.38
CA PRO A 33 12.39 -0.11 -5.18
C PRO A 33 13.08 -1.46 -5.41
N ASP A 34 13.81 -1.54 -6.53
CA ASP A 34 14.62 -2.71 -6.87
C ASP A 34 15.97 -2.66 -6.15
N ASP A 35 15.92 -2.77 -4.82
CA ASP A 35 17.07 -2.82 -3.92
C ASP A 35 16.91 -4.01 -2.97
N GLU A 36 17.79 -5.00 -3.11
CA GLU A 36 17.74 -6.25 -2.35
C GLU A 36 18.00 -6.07 -0.85
N VAL A 37 18.91 -5.15 -0.48
CA VAL A 37 19.24 -4.86 0.91
C VAL A 37 18.06 -4.19 1.59
N LEU A 38 17.44 -3.24 0.91
CA LEU A 38 16.26 -2.57 1.40
C LEU A 38 15.06 -3.53 1.50
N ARG A 39 14.87 -4.41 0.52
CA ARG A 39 13.81 -5.45 0.60
C ARG A 39 13.96 -6.30 1.84
N GLY A 40 15.18 -6.71 2.19
CA GLY A 40 15.45 -7.45 3.43
C GLY A 40 14.98 -6.71 4.69
N LYS A 41 15.26 -5.41 4.79
CA LYS A 41 14.80 -4.56 5.90
C LYS A 41 13.26 -4.38 5.92
N LEU A 42 12.63 -4.31 4.75
CA LEU A 42 11.19 -4.11 4.61
C LEU A 42 10.37 -5.37 4.89
N THR A 43 10.95 -6.57 4.74
CA THR A 43 10.27 -7.85 4.96
C THR A 43 9.57 -7.90 6.32
N GLU A 44 10.23 -7.50 7.40
CA GLU A 44 9.64 -7.53 8.74
C GLU A 44 8.40 -6.62 8.87
N VAL A 45 8.43 -5.46 8.21
CA VAL A 45 7.28 -4.53 8.18
C VAL A 45 6.16 -5.13 7.35
N PHE A 46 6.48 -5.71 6.19
CA PHE A 46 5.50 -6.31 5.29
C PHE A 46 4.80 -7.51 5.93
N GLU A 47 5.53 -8.39 6.60
CA GLU A 47 4.98 -9.53 7.32
C GLU A 47 4.07 -9.09 8.48
N ARG A 48 4.51 -8.11 9.29
CA ARG A 48 3.73 -7.59 10.42
C ARG A 48 2.37 -7.04 10.00
N HIS A 49 2.32 -6.36 8.87
CA HIS A 49 1.09 -5.74 8.35
C HIS A 49 0.31 -6.65 7.39
N GLY A 50 0.81 -7.86 7.12
CA GLY A 50 0.13 -8.82 6.26
C GLY A 50 0.12 -8.42 4.78
N VAL A 51 1.20 -7.81 4.31
CA VAL A 51 1.38 -7.51 2.88
C VAL A 51 1.45 -8.82 2.09
N VAL A 52 0.71 -8.87 0.99
CA VAL A 52 0.60 -10.04 0.11
C VAL A 52 0.91 -9.66 -1.33
N THR A 53 1.22 -10.65 -2.17
CA THR A 53 1.24 -10.47 -3.61
C THR A 53 -0.20 -10.50 -4.14
N GLY A 54 -0.65 -9.39 -4.73
CA GLY A 54 -1.95 -9.28 -5.38
C GLY A 54 -2.03 -10.09 -6.67
N THR A 55 -3.23 -10.19 -7.25
CA THR A 55 -3.52 -10.99 -8.45
C THR A 55 -2.72 -10.56 -9.69
N ASP A 56 -2.35 -9.28 -9.79
CA ASP A 56 -1.57 -8.75 -10.92
C ASP A 56 -0.07 -8.68 -10.59
N GLY A 57 0.39 -9.39 -9.56
CA GLY A 57 1.81 -9.53 -9.19
C GLY A 57 2.40 -8.36 -8.41
N PHE A 58 1.63 -7.31 -8.11
CA PHE A 58 2.07 -6.20 -7.26
C PHE A 58 1.93 -6.54 -5.77
N LEU A 59 2.80 -5.99 -4.93
CA LEU A 59 2.67 -6.09 -3.48
C LEU A 59 1.51 -5.23 -2.98
N MET A 60 0.73 -5.75 -2.04
CA MET A 60 -0.51 -5.15 -1.58
C MET A 60 -0.66 -5.31 -0.08
N LEU A 61 -1.03 -4.22 0.60
CA LEU A 61 -1.57 -4.25 1.95
C LEU A 61 -3.10 -4.43 1.86
N PRO A 62 -3.64 -5.63 2.13
CA PRO A 62 -5.07 -5.89 1.97
C PRO A 62 -5.87 -5.25 3.10
N ILE A 63 -7.04 -4.72 2.75
CA ILE A 63 -8.05 -4.34 3.73
C ILE A 63 -9.16 -5.39 3.66
N PRO A 64 -9.45 -6.11 4.76
CA PRO A 64 -10.57 -7.05 4.79
C PRO A 64 -11.87 -6.36 4.40
N GLN A 65 -12.62 -6.95 3.48
CA GLN A 65 -13.89 -6.44 2.97
C GLN A 65 -15.00 -7.49 3.07
N HIS A 66 -16.22 -7.02 3.17
CA HIS A 66 -17.43 -7.84 3.09
C HIS A 66 -18.42 -7.21 2.13
N VAL A 67 -19.31 -8.02 1.57
CA VAL A 67 -20.33 -7.55 0.62
C VAL A 67 -21.58 -7.14 1.38
N VAL A 68 -22.02 -5.89 1.21
CA VAL A 68 -23.28 -5.36 1.74
C VAL A 68 -24.09 -4.84 0.56
N ALA A 69 -25.25 -5.46 0.30
CA ALA A 69 -26.12 -5.10 -0.82
C ALA A 69 -25.41 -5.04 -2.19
N GLY A 70 -24.46 -5.96 -2.43
CA GLY A 70 -23.68 -6.02 -3.68
C GLY A 70 -22.50 -5.04 -3.75
N VAL A 71 -22.24 -4.28 -2.69
CA VAL A 71 -21.12 -3.34 -2.60
C VAL A 71 -20.06 -3.88 -1.64
N LEU A 72 -18.78 -3.78 -2.02
CA LEU A 72 -17.67 -4.08 -1.13
C LEU A 72 -17.52 -2.95 -0.10
N VAL A 73 -17.56 -3.32 1.17
CA VAL A 73 -17.39 -2.41 2.30
C VAL A 73 -16.25 -2.92 3.16
N ASP A 74 -15.36 -2.03 3.59
CA ASP A 74 -14.29 -2.40 4.49
C ASP A 74 -14.85 -2.90 5.82
N ALA A 75 -14.31 -4.01 6.29
CA ALA A 75 -14.61 -4.54 7.63
C ALA A 75 -13.87 -3.77 8.73
N ILE A 76 -12.82 -3.02 8.37
CA ILE A 76 -11.99 -2.24 9.30
C ILE A 76 -11.65 -0.87 8.71
N ASP A 77 -11.26 0.08 9.56
CA ASP A 77 -10.88 1.42 9.12
C ASP A 77 -9.56 1.41 8.32
N ARG A 78 -9.66 1.55 7.00
CA ARG A 78 -8.50 1.60 6.09
C ARG A 78 -7.54 2.74 6.39
N VAL A 79 -8.02 3.86 6.93
CA VAL A 79 -7.17 5.01 7.26
C VAL A 79 -6.27 4.66 8.44
N ASN A 80 -6.83 4.02 9.47
CA ASN A 80 -6.04 3.57 10.62
C ASN A 80 -5.01 2.51 10.22
N VAL A 81 -5.38 1.54 9.38
CA VAL A 81 -4.46 0.52 8.86
C VAL A 81 -3.34 1.17 8.05
N GLY A 82 -3.68 2.02 7.08
CA GLY A 82 -2.69 2.72 6.25
C GLY A 82 -1.77 3.62 7.07
N ALA A 83 -2.30 4.33 8.07
CA ALA A 83 -1.52 5.19 8.95
C ALA A 83 -0.58 4.39 9.89
N ALA A 84 -0.99 3.20 10.33
CA ALA A 84 -0.14 2.31 11.12
C ALA A 84 1.00 1.75 10.26
N PHE A 85 0.68 1.29 9.04
CA PHE A 85 1.68 0.83 8.07
C PHE A 85 2.69 1.94 7.74
N LEU A 86 2.23 3.14 7.39
CA LEU A 86 3.11 4.27 7.09
C LEU A 86 4.02 4.64 8.27
N ARG A 87 3.53 4.58 9.50
CA ARG A 87 4.33 4.85 10.71
C ARG A 87 5.50 3.89 10.88
N ASP A 88 5.31 2.62 10.56
CA ASP A 88 6.39 1.63 10.61
C ASP A 88 7.30 1.75 9.38
N LEU A 89 6.72 1.99 8.20
CA LEU A 89 7.45 2.13 6.95
C LEU A 89 8.47 3.27 6.99
N VAL A 90 8.11 4.44 7.54
CA VAL A 90 9.02 5.61 7.58
C VAL A 90 10.16 5.47 8.59
N ARG A 91 10.18 4.40 9.40
CA ARG A 91 11.28 4.08 10.32
C ARG A 91 12.34 3.18 9.68
N VAL A 92 12.08 2.68 8.48
CA VAL A 92 13.03 1.89 7.71
C VAL A 92 13.79 2.83 6.77
N ASP A 93 15.08 2.99 7.04
CA ASP A 93 15.97 3.78 6.18
C ASP A 93 16.59 2.92 5.08
N GLY A 94 16.74 3.51 3.89
CA GLY A 94 17.49 2.99 2.74
C GLY A 94 18.87 2.50 3.10
#